data_AF-A0A927ATU4-F1
#
_entry.id   AF-A0A927ATU4-F1
#
_cell.length_a   1.000
_cell.length_b   1.000
_cell.length_c   1.000
_cell.angle_alpha   90.00
_cell.angle_beta   90.00
_cell.angle_gamma   90.00
#
_symmetry.space_group_name_H-M   'P 1'
#
loop_
_entity.id
_entity.type
_entity.pdbx_description
1 polymer ?
#
loop_
_entity_poly.entity_id
_entity_poly.type
_entity_poly.pdbx_seq_one_letter_code
_entity_poly.pdbx_strand_id
1 'polypeptide(L)'
;MANNQNLKPKETDYDATVHDEEAYRYSLLGHSLKDLANDFGIGLTTVKTWFKENPSFRASVYRGRAYADAKVAEGLYKRATGFTIKEKKFFVVSTGDYKQEVKEVETDLYYPPDPGAAMNWLKNRQPDAWRDKIDVGLPPVIRVTMNMEDDEPKKSNDDDD
;
A
#
# COMPACT_ATOMS: atom_id res chain seq x y z
N MET A 1 -52.66 2.65 23.01
CA MET A 1 -51.94 3.78 22.40
C MET A 1 -50.45 3.48 22.51
N ALA A 2 -49.80 3.17 21.39
CA ALA A 2 -48.41 2.71 21.38
C ALA A 2 -47.49 3.89 21.74
N ASN A 3 -46.68 3.69 22.78
CA ASN A 3 -45.72 4.66 23.30
C ASN A 3 -44.53 4.73 22.34
N ASN A 4 -44.60 5.62 21.35
CA ASN A 4 -43.50 5.91 20.44
C ASN A 4 -42.48 6.79 21.16
N GLN A 5 -41.67 6.18 22.02
CA GLN A 5 -40.52 6.81 22.64
C GLN A 5 -39.46 6.99 21.56
N ASN A 6 -39.27 8.24 21.17
CA ASN A 6 -38.18 8.71 20.33
C ASN A 6 -36.86 8.46 21.09
N LEU A 7 -36.31 7.24 20.94
CA LEU A 7 -35.04 6.83 21.53
C LEU A 7 -33.95 7.70 20.90
N LYS A 8 -33.34 8.57 21.71
CA LYS A 8 -32.12 9.27 21.30
C LYS A 8 -31.09 8.21 20.87
N PRO A 9 -30.42 8.36 19.72
CA PRO A 9 -29.41 7.41 19.29
C PRO A 9 -28.36 7.27 20.39
N LYS A 10 -27.95 6.02 20.64
CA LYS A 10 -26.86 5.75 21.59
C LYS A 10 -25.61 6.44 21.05
N GLU A 11 -24.70 6.93 21.88
CA GLU A 11 -23.42 7.53 21.41
C GLU A 11 -22.63 6.61 20.47
N THR A 12 -22.97 5.32 20.42
CA THR A 12 -22.39 4.31 19.55
C THR A 12 -23.17 4.03 18.26
N ASP A 13 -24.22 4.79 17.95
CA ASP A 13 -24.97 4.62 16.70
C ASP A 13 -24.29 5.34 15.54
N TYR A 14 -24.30 4.69 14.38
CA TYR A 14 -23.71 5.23 13.17
C TYR A 14 -24.53 6.40 12.63
N ASP A 15 -23.84 7.53 12.44
CA ASP A 15 -24.33 8.71 11.71
C ASP A 15 -23.43 8.97 10.48
N ALA A 16 -23.99 8.81 9.29
CA ALA A 16 -23.29 8.98 8.03
C ALA A 16 -22.78 10.41 7.80
N THR A 17 -23.39 11.44 8.40
CA THR A 17 -22.96 12.83 8.20
C THR A 17 -21.65 13.14 8.92
N VAL A 18 -21.45 12.55 10.10
CA VAL A 18 -20.28 12.77 10.95
C VAL A 18 -19.21 11.71 10.71
N HIS A 19 -19.59 10.44 10.86
CA HIS A 19 -18.62 9.34 10.86
C HIS A 19 -17.98 9.11 9.49
N ASP A 20 -18.67 9.43 8.39
CA ASP A 20 -18.07 9.29 7.05
C ASP A 20 -16.99 10.33 6.80
N GLU A 21 -17.21 11.58 7.23
CA GLU A 21 -16.23 12.64 7.08
C GLU A 21 -15.01 12.39 7.99
N GLU A 22 -15.25 11.99 9.24
CA GLU A 22 -14.19 11.63 10.19
C GLU A 22 -13.40 10.41 9.71
N ALA A 23 -14.07 9.36 9.22
CA ALA A 23 -13.41 8.19 8.68
C ALA A 23 -12.54 8.53 7.47
N TYR A 24 -12.96 9.46 6.62
CA TYR A 24 -12.13 9.98 5.53
C TYR A 24 -10.89 10.69 6.08
N ARG A 25 -11.04 11.60 7.05
CA ARG A 25 -9.94 12.36 7.66
C ARG A 25 -8.92 11.46 8.36
N TYR A 26 -9.37 10.51 9.18
CA TYR A 26 -8.48 9.55 9.84
C TYR A 26 -7.80 8.61 8.83
N SER A 27 -8.50 8.23 7.76
CA SER A 27 -7.90 7.41 6.70
C SER A 27 -6.80 8.17 5.93
N LEU A 28 -6.90 9.49 5.78
CA LEU A 28 -5.82 10.33 5.24
C LEU A 28 -4.56 10.31 6.12
N LEU A 29 -4.72 10.12 7.44
CA LEU A 29 -3.61 9.99 8.39
C LEU A 29 -3.00 8.58 8.39
N GLY A 30 -3.57 7.63 7.63
CA GLY A 30 -3.10 6.25 7.56
C GLY A 30 -3.68 5.34 8.65
N HIS A 31 -4.75 5.75 9.34
CA HIS A 31 -5.35 4.96 10.41
C HIS A 31 -5.97 3.65 9.88
N SER A 32 -5.71 2.56 10.61
CA SER A 32 -6.37 1.27 10.38
C SER A 32 -7.80 1.28 10.92
N LEU A 33 -8.60 0.25 10.61
CA LEU A 33 -9.93 0.12 11.23
C LEU A 33 -9.87 -0.04 12.76
N LYS A 34 -8.73 -0.51 13.30
CA LYS A 34 -8.50 -0.60 14.74
C LYS A 34 -8.25 0.78 15.33
N ASP A 35 -7.51 1.63 14.63
CA ASP A 35 -7.22 2.99 15.09
C ASP A 35 -8.49 3.84 15.02
N LEU A 36 -9.26 3.73 13.92
CA LEU A 36 -10.59 4.32 13.79
C LEU A 36 -11.52 3.93 14.96
N ALA A 37 -11.48 2.67 15.40
CA ALA A 37 -12.27 2.23 16.55
C ALA A 37 -11.85 2.92 17.85
N ASN A 38 -10.55 3.12 18.05
CA ASN A 38 -10.03 3.87 19.18
C ASN A 38 -10.40 5.36 19.10
N ASP A 39 -10.32 5.96 17.90
CA ASP A 39 -10.63 7.38 17.66
C ASP A 39 -12.12 7.67 17.92
N PHE A 40 -13.01 6.78 17.46
CA PHE A 40 -14.45 6.88 17.69
C PHE A 40 -14.87 6.42 19.10
N GLY A 41 -13.97 5.87 19.90
CA GLY A 41 -14.29 5.34 21.24
C GLY A 41 -15.24 4.14 21.24
N ILE A 42 -15.30 3.39 20.14
CA ILE A 42 -16.19 2.23 19.98
C ILE A 42 -15.41 0.93 19.77
N GLY A 43 -16.09 -0.21 19.93
CA GLY A 43 -15.47 -1.50 19.70
C GLY A 43 -15.07 -1.71 18.24
N LEU A 44 -13.94 -2.39 17.99
CA LEU A 44 -13.50 -2.77 16.65
C LEU A 44 -14.58 -3.54 15.87
N THR A 45 -15.35 -4.39 16.56
CA THR A 45 -16.46 -5.12 15.94
C THR A 45 -17.51 -4.16 15.38
N THR A 46 -17.84 -3.10 16.11
CA THR A 46 -18.80 -2.07 15.67
C THR A 46 -18.30 -1.34 14.42
N VAL A 47 -17.04 -0.89 14.39
CA VAL A 47 -16.46 -0.26 13.19
C VAL A 47 -16.42 -1.23 12.01
N LYS A 48 -16.10 -2.51 12.24
CA LYS A 48 -16.12 -3.53 11.18
C LYS A 48 -17.54 -3.74 10.64
N THR A 49 -18.55 -3.74 11.50
CA THR A 49 -19.95 -3.78 11.11
C THR A 49 -20.31 -2.55 10.28
N TRP A 50 -19.96 -1.35 10.74
CA TRP A 50 -20.19 -0.11 9.99
C TRP A 50 -19.53 -0.15 8.61
N PHE A 51 -18.29 -0.61 8.54
CA PHE A 51 -17.57 -0.77 7.27
C PHE A 51 -18.20 -1.80 6.33
N LYS A 52 -18.85 -2.84 6.85
CA LYS A 52 -19.50 -3.86 6.05
C LYS A 52 -20.89 -3.43 5.59
N GLU A 53 -21.66 -2.82 6.49
CA GLU A 53 -23.09 -2.54 6.32
C GLU A 53 -23.38 -1.16 5.74
N ASN A 54 -22.47 -0.19 5.91
CA ASN A 54 -22.63 1.18 5.41
C ASN A 54 -21.67 1.45 4.24
N PRO A 55 -22.15 1.44 2.98
CA PRO A 55 -21.31 1.66 1.81
C PRO A 55 -20.66 3.05 1.77
N SER A 56 -21.30 4.07 2.33
CA SER A 56 -20.78 5.44 2.35
C SER A 56 -19.57 5.56 3.27
N PHE A 57 -19.64 5.02 4.49
CA PHE A 57 -18.50 4.92 5.41
C PHE A 57 -17.32 4.17 4.77
N ARG A 58 -17.60 3.02 4.16
CA ARG A 58 -16.58 2.25 3.44
C ARG A 58 -15.94 3.04 2.30
N ALA A 59 -16.75 3.76 1.53
CA ALA A 59 -16.26 4.61 0.44
C ALA A 59 -15.37 5.73 0.97
N SER A 60 -15.72 6.36 2.10
CA SER A 60 -14.90 7.37 2.75
C SER A 60 -13.55 6.85 3.20
N VAL A 61 -13.49 5.67 3.83
CA VAL A 61 -12.23 5.04 4.23
C VAL A 61 -11.35 4.76 3.00
N TYR A 62 -11.92 4.17 1.94
CA TYR A 62 -11.16 3.89 0.72
C TYR A 62 -10.69 5.16 0.01
N ARG A 63 -11.54 6.19 -0.05
CA ARG A 63 -11.18 7.46 -0.67
C ARG A 63 -10.03 8.14 0.09
N GLY A 64 -10.07 8.13 1.42
CA GLY A 64 -9.00 8.70 2.25
C GLY A 64 -7.67 7.98 2.01
N ARG A 65 -7.68 6.65 2.03
CA ARG A 65 -6.48 5.83 1.76
C ARG A 65 -5.94 6.06 0.35
N ALA A 66 -6.81 6.01 -0.67
CA ALA A 66 -6.41 6.21 -2.05
C ALA A 66 -5.79 7.60 -2.29
N TYR A 67 -6.31 8.65 -1.62
CA TYR A 67 -5.74 9.98 -1.73
C TYR A 67 -4.38 10.08 -1.02
N ALA A 68 -4.24 9.48 0.17
CA ALA A 68 -2.95 9.40 0.86
C ALA A 68 -1.90 8.67 0.00
N ASP A 69 -2.27 7.51 -0.56
CA ASP A 69 -1.42 6.73 -1.46
C ASP A 69 -1.05 7.52 -2.73
N ALA A 70 -2.00 8.26 -3.31
CA ALA A 70 -1.74 9.10 -4.47
C ALA A 70 -0.73 10.22 -4.16
N LYS A 71 -0.76 10.80 -2.96
CA LYS A 71 0.21 11.82 -2.54
C LYS A 71 1.60 11.24 -2.35
N VAL A 72 1.70 10.03 -1.80
CA VAL A 72 2.98 9.32 -1.71
C VAL A 72 3.51 9.00 -3.11
N ALA A 73 2.65 8.52 -4.01
CA ALA A 73 3.02 8.25 -5.40
C ALA A 73 3.50 9.50 -6.14
N GLU A 74 2.86 10.65 -5.93
CA GLU A 74 3.31 11.95 -6.47
C GLU A 74 4.71 12.32 -5.97
N GLY A 75 4.96 12.18 -4.67
CA GLY A 75 6.26 12.45 -4.06
C GLY A 75 7.36 11.51 -4.57
N LEU A 76 7.05 10.21 -4.68
CA LEU A 76 7.96 9.21 -5.20
C LEU A 76 8.30 9.47 -6.68
N TYR A 77 7.32 9.86 -7.48
CA TYR A 77 7.53 10.25 -8.87
C TYR A 77 8.48 11.45 -8.98
N LYS A 78 8.24 12.52 -8.20
CA LYS A 78 9.16 13.68 -8.15
C LYS A 78 10.58 13.25 -7.80
N ARG A 79 10.74 12.39 -6.78
CA ARG A 79 12.06 11.87 -6.39
C ARG A 79 12.69 11.03 -7.50
N ALA A 80 11.90 10.20 -8.21
CA ALA A 80 12.35 9.37 -9.32
C ALA A 80 12.81 10.19 -10.54
N THR A 81 12.18 11.34 -10.83
CA THR A 81 12.56 12.20 -11.97
C THR A 81 13.54 13.31 -11.61
N GLY A 82 13.74 13.57 -10.31
CA GLY A 82 14.36 14.79 -9.83
C GLY A 82 13.41 15.99 -9.91
N PHE A 83 13.66 17.00 -9.06
CA PHE A 83 12.87 18.24 -9.02
C PHE A 83 13.69 19.38 -8.40
N THR A 84 13.28 20.62 -8.67
CA THR A 84 13.89 21.82 -8.08
C THR A 84 12.87 22.51 -7.17
N ILE A 85 13.28 22.90 -5.97
CA ILE A 85 12.48 23.73 -5.05
C ILE A 85 13.13 25.10 -4.93
N LYS A 86 12.29 26.15 -4.94
CA LYS A 86 12.73 27.50 -4.56
C LYS A 86 12.76 27.60 -3.04
N GLU A 87 13.95 27.66 -2.47
CA GLU A 87 14.16 27.89 -1.03
C GLU A 87 14.41 29.37 -0.78
N LYS A 88 13.71 29.94 0.20
CA LYS A 88 13.92 31.32 0.66
C LYS A 88 14.87 31.28 1.85
N LYS A 89 16.08 31.81 1.70
CA LYS A 89 17.05 31.95 2.79
C LYS A 89 17.04 33.39 3.30
N PHE A 90 16.91 33.54 4.61
CA PHE A 90 16.98 34.83 5.28
C PHE A 90 18.40 35.03 5.82
N PHE A 91 19.08 36.07 5.34
CA PHE A 91 20.38 36.47 5.84
C PHE A 91 20.25 37.76 6.63
N VAL A 92 20.77 37.79 7.85
CA VAL A 92 20.90 39.03 8.64
C VAL A 92 22.18 39.72 8.20
N VAL A 93 22.05 40.85 7.54
CA VAL A 93 23.20 41.67 7.14
C VAL A 93 23.30 42.82 8.14
N SER A 94 24.42 42.90 8.85
CA SER A 94 24.74 44.06 9.68
C SER A 94 25.29 45.15 8.78
N THR A 95 24.49 46.18 8.55
CA THR A 95 24.96 47.45 8.00
C THR A 95 25.36 48.32 9.20
N GLY A 96 26.49 49.02 9.11
CA GLY A 96 27.07 49.79 10.23
C GLY A 96 26.08 50.73 10.94
N ASP A 97 26.45 51.11 12.17
CA ASP A 97 25.67 51.90 13.13
C ASP A 97 24.35 51.25 13.59
N TYR A 98 24.45 49.99 14.06
CA TYR A 98 23.42 49.28 14.83
C TYR A 98 22.11 48.98 14.08
N LYS A 99 22.11 48.94 12.74
CA LYS A 99 20.96 48.49 11.94
C LYS A 99 21.16 47.08 11.39
N GLN A 100 20.22 46.19 11.71
CA GLN A 100 20.14 44.86 11.13
C GLN A 100 19.07 44.88 10.02
N GLU A 101 19.46 44.51 8.80
CA GLU A 101 18.52 44.29 7.70
C GLU A 101 18.43 42.80 7.39
N VAL A 102 17.20 42.29 7.26
CA VAL A 102 16.95 40.93 6.80
C VAL A 102 16.86 40.95 5.28
N LYS A 103 17.80 40.30 4.59
CA LYS A 103 17.72 40.07 3.13
C LYS A 103 17.17 38.68 2.86
N GLU A 104 16.10 38.64 2.08
CA GLU A 104 15.54 37.41 1.52
C GLU A 104 16.23 37.11 0.19
N VAL A 105 16.83 35.93 0.07
CA VAL A 105 17.44 35.44 -1.17
C VAL A 105 16.73 34.15 -1.57
N GLU A 106 16.15 34.15 -2.78
CA GLU A 106 15.60 32.95 -3.39
C GLU A 106 16.74 32.13 -4.01
N THR A 107 16.86 30.87 -3.61
CA THR A 107 17.85 29.92 -4.15
C THR A 107 17.13 28.69 -4.70
N ASP A 108 17.48 28.29 -5.92
CA ASP A 108 16.98 27.06 -6.51
C ASP A 108 17.77 25.86 -5.96
N LEU A 109 17.11 25.03 -5.15
CA LEU A 109 17.67 23.79 -4.61
C LEU A 109 17.25 22.62 -5.51
N TYR A 110 18.23 22.04 -6.21
CA TYR A 110 18.03 20.91 -7.10
C TYR A 110 18.18 19.57 -6.37
N TYR A 111 17.16 18.71 -6.48
CA TYR A 111 17.17 17.33 -6.05
C TYR A 111 17.33 16.43 -7.27
N PRO A 112 18.47 15.73 -7.44
CA PRO A 112 18.70 14.87 -8.59
C PRO A 112 17.76 13.65 -8.56
N PRO A 113 17.46 13.03 -9.71
CA PRO A 113 16.73 11.77 -9.78
C PRO A 113 17.29 10.70 -8.83
N ASP A 114 16.41 9.97 -8.15
CA ASP A 114 16.77 8.79 -7.35
C ASP A 114 16.58 7.51 -8.19
N PRO A 115 17.67 6.79 -8.54
CA PRO A 115 17.58 5.59 -9.37
C PRO A 115 16.76 4.46 -8.73
N GLY A 116 16.75 4.37 -7.39
CA GLY A 116 15.98 3.35 -6.67
C GLY A 116 14.47 3.62 -6.75
N ALA A 117 14.07 4.88 -6.55
CA ALA A 117 12.68 5.32 -6.74
C ALA A 117 12.23 5.10 -8.19
N ALA A 118 13.09 5.42 -9.17
CA ALA A 118 12.81 5.19 -10.58
C ALA A 118 12.65 3.69 -10.91
N MET A 119 13.55 2.85 -10.41
CA MET A 119 13.49 1.40 -10.60
C MET A 119 12.21 0.80 -9.98
N ASN A 120 11.88 1.18 -8.74
CA ASN A 120 10.66 0.71 -8.07
C ASN A 120 9.39 1.17 -8.81
N TRP A 121 9.38 2.40 -9.31
CA TRP A 121 8.27 2.92 -10.13
C TRP A 121 8.07 2.09 -11.41
N LEU A 122 9.16 1.82 -12.13
CA LEU A 122 9.12 1.03 -13.37
C LEU A 122 8.73 -0.43 -13.12
N LYS A 123 9.22 -1.06 -12.03
CA LYS A 123 8.79 -2.41 -11.60
C LYS A 123 7.29 -2.48 -11.35
N ASN A 124 6.69 -1.45 -10.77
CA ASN A 124 5.26 -1.40 -10.46
C ASN A 124 4.38 -1.10 -11.69
N ARG A 125 4.85 -0.25 -12.62
CA ARG A 125 4.06 0.23 -13.77
C ARG A 125 4.31 -0.54 -15.08
N GLN A 126 5.48 -1.13 -15.22
CA GLN A 126 5.92 -1.90 -16.38
C GLN A 126 6.57 -3.23 -15.92
N PRO A 127 5.81 -4.08 -15.21
CA PRO A 127 6.37 -5.30 -14.62
C PRO A 127 6.96 -6.25 -15.67
N ASP A 128 6.39 -6.32 -16.88
CA ASP A 128 6.88 -7.23 -17.93
C ASP A 128 8.32 -6.92 -18.38
N ALA A 129 8.71 -5.64 -18.33
CA ALA A 129 10.03 -5.18 -18.74
C ALA A 129 11.02 -5.07 -17.58
N TRP A 130 10.55 -4.76 -16.37
CA TRP A 130 11.42 -4.35 -15.25
C TRP A 130 11.37 -5.26 -14.02
N ARG A 131 10.36 -6.13 -13.90
CA ARG A 131 10.29 -7.06 -12.76
C ARG A 131 11.38 -8.12 -12.88
N ASP A 132 11.96 -8.50 -11.75
CA ASP A 132 12.99 -9.53 -11.71
C ASP A 132 12.40 -10.86 -12.17
N LYS A 133 13.04 -11.51 -13.16
CA LYS A 133 12.64 -12.83 -13.65
C LYS A 133 13.27 -13.88 -12.75
N ILE A 134 12.43 -14.68 -12.10
CA ILE A 134 12.88 -15.86 -11.35
C ILE A 134 12.91 -17.02 -12.35
N ASP A 135 14.10 -17.45 -12.73
CA ASP A 135 14.27 -18.67 -13.53
C ASP A 135 14.19 -19.87 -12.58
N VAL A 136 12.99 -20.43 -12.44
CA VAL A 136 12.77 -21.69 -11.74
C VAL A 136 13.23 -22.81 -12.66
N GLY A 137 14.52 -23.16 -12.57
CA GLY A 137 15.07 -24.32 -13.25
C GLY A 137 14.23 -25.56 -12.91
N LEU A 138 13.53 -26.08 -13.91
CA LEU A 138 12.77 -27.33 -13.76
C LEU A 138 13.74 -28.42 -13.30
N PRO A 139 13.41 -29.21 -12.24
CA PRO A 139 14.25 -30.32 -11.84
C PRO A 139 14.40 -31.30 -13.02
N PRO A 140 15.56 -31.95 -13.18
CA PRO A 140 15.82 -32.84 -14.30
C PRO A 140 14.76 -33.94 -14.35
N VAL A 141 14.15 -34.12 -15.52
CA VAL A 141 13.18 -35.20 -15.77
C VAL A 141 13.92 -36.52 -15.76
N ILE A 142 13.86 -37.26 -14.64
CA ILE A 142 14.38 -38.62 -14.56
C ILE A 142 13.47 -39.52 -15.39
N ARG A 143 13.90 -39.88 -16.60
CA ARG A 143 13.25 -40.91 -17.41
C ARG A 143 13.69 -42.27 -16.88
N VAL A 144 12.81 -42.94 -16.14
CA VAL A 144 13.01 -44.34 -15.75
C VAL A 144 12.66 -45.19 -16.97
N THR A 145 13.66 -45.72 -17.66
CA THR A 145 13.48 -46.79 -18.64
C THR A 145 13.35 -48.10 -17.87
N MET A 146 12.13 -48.66 -17.83
CA MET A 146 11.94 -50.03 -17.37
C MET A 146 12.51 -50.97 -18.43
N ASN A 147 13.67 -51.56 -18.16
CA ASN A 147 14.16 -52.68 -18.93
C ASN A 147 13.25 -53.88 -18.61
N MET A 148 12.34 -54.21 -19.52
CA MET A 148 11.76 -55.54 -19.55
C MET A 148 12.86 -56.46 -20.10
N GLU A 149 13.57 -57.15 -19.21
CA GLU A 149 14.33 -58.34 -19.61
C GLU A 149 13.30 -59.42 -19.95
N ASP A 150 13.31 -59.85 -21.21
CA ASP A 150 12.49 -60.91 -21.73
C ASP A 150 12.75 -62.20 -20.94
N ASP A 151 11.80 -62.59 -20.08
CA ASP A 151 11.79 -63.90 -19.42
C ASP A 151 11.36 -64.94 -20.46
N GLU A 152 12.33 -65.51 -21.18
CA GLU A 152 12.07 -66.63 -22.08
C GLU A 152 11.56 -67.82 -21.26
N PRO A 153 10.44 -68.46 -21.65
CA PRO A 153 9.89 -69.59 -20.92
C PRO A 153 10.85 -70.77 -20.97
N LYS A 154 11.33 -71.21 -19.80
CA LYS A 154 12.10 -72.44 -19.65
C LYS A 154 11.31 -73.62 -20.22
N LYS A 155 11.82 -74.23 -21.30
CA LYS A 155 11.32 -75.51 -21.81
C LYS A 155 11.47 -76.56 -20.70
N SER A 156 10.34 -77.15 -20.30
CA SER A 156 10.30 -78.39 -19.53
C SER A 156 10.78 -79.51 -20.44
N ASN A 157 11.93 -80.10 -20.11
CA ASN A 157 12.30 -81.40 -20.66
C ASN A 157 11.63 -82.45 -19.76
N ASP A 158 10.49 -82.95 -20.21
CA ASP A 158 10.01 -84.27 -19.82
C ASP A 158 10.68 -85.26 -20.78
N ASP A 159 11.60 -86.07 -20.28
CA ASP A 159 12.03 -87.31 -20.92
C ASP A 159 12.29 -88.35 -19.82
N ASP A 160 11.57 -89.45 -19.97
CA ASP A 160 11.49 -90.62 -19.10
C ASP A 160 12.81 -91.42 -19.00
N ASP A 161 13.14 -91.89 -17.78
CA ASP A 161 13.55 -93.28 -17.46
C ASP A 161 13.69 -93.49 -15.93
#